data_AF-A0A2D9KQR0-F1
#
_entry.id   AF-A0A2D9KQR0-F1
#
_cell.length_a   1.000
_cell.length_b   1.000
_cell.length_c   1.000
_cell.angle_alpha   90.00
_cell.angle_beta   90.00
_cell.angle_gamma   90.00
#
_symmetry.space_group_name_H-M   'P 1'
#
loop_
_entity.id
_entity.type
_entity.pdbx_description
1 polymer ?
#
loop_
_entity_poly.entity_id
_entity_poly.type
_entity_poly.pdbx_seq_one_letter_code
_entity_poly.pdbx_strand_id
1 'polypeptide(L)'
;MDPSSKLSDSHKCFVLESLEKWDELDLDSKMAYIQAMSYLIVRLEKRGGSFRDLLSTLDVYPDAMQVSELMTIHNLLFAHYDAERRAKLVALPKQLGTTLTAISKDSAE
;
A
#
# COMPACT_ATOMS: atom_id res chain seq x y z
N MET A 1 -13.17 25.63 10.97
CA MET A 1 -11.90 25.76 10.22
C MET A 1 -11.46 24.36 9.85
N ASP A 2 -11.36 24.10 8.56
CA ASP A 2 -10.92 22.81 8.02
C ASP A 2 -9.44 22.59 8.40
N PRO A 3 -9.09 21.49 9.10
CA PRO A 3 -7.72 21.22 9.52
C PRO A 3 -6.76 20.93 8.35
N SER A 4 -7.24 20.84 7.11
CA SER A 4 -6.43 20.50 5.93
C SER A 4 -5.65 21.66 5.29
N SER A 5 -5.80 22.92 5.73
CA SER A 5 -5.47 24.06 4.85
C SER A 5 -4.13 24.77 5.07
N LYS A 6 -3.21 24.27 5.91
CA LYS A 6 -1.87 24.88 6.03
C LYS A 6 -0.76 23.83 6.17
N LEU A 7 -0.23 23.39 5.04
CA LEU A 7 1.15 22.89 4.99
C LEU A 7 2.04 23.96 5.64
N SER A 8 2.82 23.59 6.66
CA SER A 8 3.82 24.48 7.23
C SER A 8 4.80 24.89 6.12
N ASP A 9 5.35 26.10 6.19
CA ASP A 9 6.21 26.59 5.11
C ASP A 9 7.47 25.72 4.94
N SER A 10 7.96 25.12 6.02
CA SER A 10 9.03 24.10 5.97
C SER A 10 8.64 22.85 5.17
N HIS A 11 7.39 22.39 5.27
CA HIS A 11 6.92 21.25 4.48
C HIS A 11 6.79 21.60 2.99
N LYS A 12 6.32 22.81 2.67
CA LYS A 12 6.25 23.27 1.27
C LYS A 12 7.64 23.35 0.63
N CYS A 13 8.62 23.91 1.34
CA CYS A 13 10.00 23.96 0.87
C CYS A 13 10.54 22.56 0.56
N PHE A 14 10.36 21.61 1.48
CA PHE A 14 10.81 20.23 1.29
C PHE A 14 10.20 19.57 0.04
N VAL A 15 8.89 19.77 -0.20
CA VAL A 15 8.22 19.23 -1.40
C VAL A 15 8.78 19.85 -2.68
N LEU A 16 8.94 21.17 -2.73
CA LEU A 16 9.47 21.86 -3.91
C LEU A 16 10.91 21.45 -4.21
N GLU A 17 11.78 21.39 -3.18
CA GLU A 17 13.16 20.91 -3.33
C GLU A 17 13.21 19.44 -3.82
N SER A 18 12.26 18.61 -3.39
CA SER A 18 12.19 17.22 -3.85
C SER A 18 11.77 17.11 -5.32
N LEU A 19 10.85 17.98 -5.77
CA LEU A 19 10.43 18.04 -7.18
C LEU A 19 11.55 18.57 -8.07
N GLU A 20 12.29 19.60 -7.63
CA GLU A 20 13.44 20.12 -8.35
C GLU A 20 14.51 19.04 -8.55
N LYS A 21 14.87 18.32 -7.48
CA LYS A 21 15.79 17.17 -7.56
C LYS A 21 15.30 16.08 -8.50
N TRP A 22 13.99 15.83 -8.56
CA TRP A 22 13.42 14.88 -9.51
C TRP A 22 13.54 15.37 -10.94
N ASP A 23 13.26 16.65 -11.21
CA ASP A 23 13.31 17.24 -12.54
C ASP A 23 14.73 17.27 -13.09
N GLU A 24 15.74 17.44 -12.24
CA GLU A 24 17.17 17.37 -12.57
C GLU A 24 17.64 15.98 -13.07
N LEU A 25 16.92 14.91 -12.73
CA LEU A 25 17.28 13.57 -13.20
C LEU A 25 17.03 13.40 -14.71
N ASP A 26 17.96 12.73 -15.37
CA ASP A 26 17.75 12.26 -16.74
C ASP A 26 16.71 11.14 -16.81
N LEU A 27 16.25 10.84 -18.02
CA LEU A 27 15.21 9.84 -18.24
C LEU A 27 15.65 8.45 -17.75
N ASP A 28 16.90 8.07 -17.99
CA ASP A 28 17.42 6.75 -17.62
C ASP A 28 17.44 6.57 -16.09
N SER A 29 17.86 7.60 -15.34
CA SER A 29 17.84 7.59 -13.87
C SER A 29 16.42 7.53 -13.32
N LYS A 30 15.49 8.30 -13.90
CA LYS A 30 14.05 8.24 -13.54
C LYS A 30 13.52 6.82 -13.74
N MET A 31 13.80 6.21 -14.87
CA MET A 31 13.38 4.83 -15.18
C MET A 31 14.02 3.81 -14.23
N ALA A 32 15.31 3.95 -13.91
CA ALA A 32 16.00 3.07 -12.97
C ALA A 32 15.38 3.12 -11.57
N TYR A 33 15.08 4.31 -11.05
CA TYR A 33 14.43 4.46 -9.73
C TYR A 33 13.01 3.89 -9.72
N ILE A 34 12.20 4.14 -10.76
CA ILE A 34 10.85 3.57 -10.89
C ILE A 34 10.92 2.03 -10.92
N GLN A 35 11.86 1.47 -11.68
CA GLN A 35 12.04 0.03 -11.81
C GLN A 35 12.47 -0.61 -10.48
N ALA A 36 13.39 0.03 -9.75
CA ALA A 36 13.84 -0.42 -8.45
C ALA A 36 12.68 -0.41 -7.43
N MET A 37 11.93 0.70 -7.34
CA MET A 37 10.78 0.82 -6.46
C MET A 37 9.71 -0.23 -6.76
N SER A 38 9.37 -0.40 -8.03
CA SER A 38 8.37 -1.39 -8.47
C SER A 38 8.78 -2.81 -8.07
N TYR A 39 10.05 -3.17 -8.26
CA TYR A 39 10.58 -4.47 -7.86
C TYR A 39 10.51 -4.69 -6.35
N LEU A 40 10.89 -3.68 -5.55
CA LEU A 40 10.88 -3.77 -4.09
C LEU A 40 9.46 -3.93 -3.53
N ILE A 41 8.48 -3.19 -4.06
CA ILE A 41 7.07 -3.32 -3.69
C ILE A 41 6.58 -4.75 -3.94
N VAL A 42 6.76 -5.28 -5.16
CA VAL A 42 6.34 -6.63 -5.52
C VAL A 42 7.05 -7.70 -4.68
N ARG A 43 8.35 -7.54 -4.44
CA ARG A 43 9.13 -8.47 -3.61
C ARG A 43 8.60 -8.51 -2.19
N LEU A 44 8.23 -7.37 -1.65
CA LEU A 44 7.73 -7.23 -0.29
C LEU A 44 6.32 -7.80 -0.15
N GLU A 45 5.44 -7.49 -1.10
CA GLU A 45 4.07 -8.03 -1.15
C GLU A 45 4.08 -9.56 -1.18
N LYS A 46 4.94 -10.16 -2.02
CA LYS A 46 5.11 -11.63 -2.09
C LYS A 46 5.55 -12.26 -0.76
N ARG A 47 6.21 -11.49 0.11
CA ARG A 47 6.65 -11.94 1.44
C ARG A 47 5.64 -11.64 2.54
N GLY A 48 4.51 -11.01 2.21
CA GLY A 48 3.53 -10.54 3.19
C GLY A 48 4.05 -9.42 4.08
N GLY A 49 5.05 -8.65 3.62
CA GLY A 49 5.63 -7.54 4.39
C GLY A 49 4.69 -6.34 4.48
N SER A 50 4.87 -5.56 5.54
CA SER A 50 4.14 -4.32 5.80
C SER A 50 4.77 -3.12 5.09
N PHE A 51 4.04 -2.01 5.00
CA PHE A 51 4.58 -0.75 4.49
C PHE A 51 5.81 -0.26 5.28
N ARG A 52 5.91 -0.55 6.58
CA ARG A 52 7.11 -0.25 7.37
C ARG A 52 8.31 -1.09 6.95
N ASP A 53 8.08 -2.36 6.60
CA ASP A 53 9.14 -3.23 6.09
C ASP A 53 9.67 -2.74 4.73
N LEU A 54 8.82 -2.08 3.93
CA LEU A 54 9.25 -1.39 2.70
C LEU A 54 10.17 -0.22 3.02
N LEU A 55 9.77 0.67 3.93
CA LEU A 55 10.60 1.80 4.34
C LEU A 55 11.92 1.35 4.98
N SER A 56 11.91 0.25 5.74
CA SER A 56 13.12 -0.35 6.28
C SER A 56 14.01 -0.96 5.20
N THR A 57 13.44 -1.58 4.16
CA THR A 57 14.22 -2.14 3.03
C THR A 57 14.89 -1.05 2.19
N LEU A 58 14.31 0.15 2.19
CA LEU A 58 14.83 1.33 1.51
C LEU A 58 15.82 2.12 2.39
N ASP A 59 16.10 1.67 3.61
CA ASP A 59 16.95 2.37 4.60
C ASP A 59 16.48 3.80 4.93
N VAL A 60 15.17 4.04 4.88
CA VAL A 60 14.56 5.36 5.19
C VAL A 60 13.62 5.33 6.38
N TYR A 61 13.42 4.18 7.03
CA TYR A 61 12.65 4.11 8.27
C TYR A 61 13.51 4.52 9.48
N PRO A 62 13.01 5.38 10.41
CA PRO A 62 11.65 5.89 10.49
C PRO A 62 11.41 7.22 9.78
N ASP A 63 12.44 7.88 9.24
CA ASP A 63 12.39 9.26 8.75
C ASP A 63 11.36 9.48 7.65
N ALA A 64 11.18 8.51 6.75
CA ALA A 64 10.16 8.56 5.70
C ALA A 64 8.72 8.68 6.22
N MET A 65 8.45 8.35 7.49
CA MET A 65 7.15 8.58 8.13
C MET A 65 6.79 10.07 8.21
N GLN A 66 7.75 10.97 8.04
CA GLN A 66 7.58 12.42 8.05
C GLN A 66 7.31 12.98 6.64
N VAL A 67 7.42 12.15 5.59
CA VAL A 67 7.12 12.58 4.21
C VAL A 67 5.63 12.87 4.08
N SER A 68 5.32 14.09 3.64
CA SER A 68 3.95 14.55 3.46
C SER A 68 3.18 13.64 2.51
N GLU A 69 1.91 13.41 2.80
CA GLU A 69 0.97 12.56 2.05
C GLU A 69 1.33 11.07 1.95
N LEU A 70 2.55 10.64 2.31
CA LEU A 70 2.94 9.24 2.21
C LEU A 70 2.02 8.33 3.06
N MET A 71 1.77 8.74 4.30
CA MET A 71 0.86 8.02 5.19
C MET A 71 -0.61 8.15 4.79
N THR A 72 -1.02 9.30 4.23
CA THR A 72 -2.37 9.48 3.69
C THR A 72 -2.63 8.48 2.57
N ILE A 73 -1.73 8.42 1.58
CA ILE A 73 -1.82 7.51 0.44
C ILE A 73 -1.76 6.06 0.93
N HIS A 74 -0.84 5.73 1.84
CA HIS A 74 -0.76 4.38 2.42
C HIS A 74 -2.09 3.96 3.07
N ASN A 75 -2.68 4.82 3.88
CA ASN A 75 -3.92 4.53 4.58
C ASN A 75 -5.11 4.38 3.62
N LEU A 76 -5.19 5.21 2.57
CA LEU A 76 -6.23 5.10 1.53
C LEU A 76 -6.16 3.78 0.78
N LEU A 77 -4.95 3.39 0.35
CA LEU A 77 -4.73 2.12 -0.35
C LEU A 77 -5.01 0.93 0.56
N PHE A 78 -4.53 0.97 1.80
CA PHE A 78 -4.79 -0.08 2.79
C PHE A 78 -6.30 -0.25 3.02
N ALA A 79 -7.03 0.85 3.23
CA ALA A 79 -8.48 0.81 3.44
C ALA A 79 -9.21 0.21 2.24
N HIS A 80 -8.80 0.57 1.01
CA HIS A 80 -9.36 0.03 -0.22
C HIS A 80 -9.14 -1.48 -0.33
N TYR A 81 -7.90 -1.95 -0.21
CA TYR A 81 -7.59 -3.38 -0.33
C TYR A 81 -8.17 -4.21 0.83
N ASP A 82 -8.21 -3.67 2.04
CA ASP A 82 -8.82 -4.37 3.18
C ASP A 82 -10.35 -4.49 3.02
N ALA A 83 -11.01 -3.46 2.48
CA ALA A 83 -12.43 -3.55 2.14
C ALA A 83 -12.70 -4.63 1.08
N GLU A 84 -11.89 -4.70 0.02
CA GLU A 84 -11.98 -5.78 -0.98
C GLU A 84 -11.74 -7.16 -0.39
N ARG A 85 -10.70 -7.29 0.45
CA ARG A 85 -10.37 -8.55 1.13
C ARG A 85 -11.52 -9.00 2.03
N ARG A 86 -12.10 -8.08 2.80
CA ARG A 86 -13.28 -8.35 3.64
C ARG A 86 -14.48 -8.75 2.78
N ALA A 87 -14.72 -8.09 1.64
CA ALA A 87 -15.80 -8.47 0.73
C ALA A 87 -15.62 -9.89 0.17
N LYS A 88 -14.40 -10.28 -0.22
CA LYS A 88 -14.07 -11.65 -0.66
C LYS A 88 -14.25 -12.67 0.47
N LEU A 89 -13.82 -12.34 1.68
CA LEU A 89 -14.00 -13.19 2.87
C LEU A 89 -15.49 -13.37 3.24
N VAL A 90 -16.31 -12.34 3.06
CA VAL A 90 -17.77 -12.40 3.27
C VAL A 90 -18.48 -13.17 2.14
N ALA A 91 -17.89 -13.27 0.95
CA ALA A 91 -18.44 -14.07 -0.15
C ALA A 91 -18.13 -15.58 -0.02
N LEU A 92 -17.06 -15.95 0.70
CA LEU A 92 -16.65 -17.34 0.93
C LEU A 92 -17.66 -18.24 1.71
N PRO A 93 -18.53 -17.78 2.63
CA PRO A 93 -19.42 -18.66 3.39
C PRO A 93 -20.67 -19.15 2.63
N LYS A 94 -20.93 -18.72 1.38
CA LYS A 94 -22.10 -19.23 0.62
C LYS A 94 -21.84 -20.55 -0.12
N GLN A 95 -20.60 -20.97 -0.27
CA GLN A 95 -20.23 -22.19 -1.01
C GLN A 95 -19.90 -23.36 -0.07
N LEU A 96 -19.37 -23.11 1.13
CA LEU A 96 -19.02 -24.19 2.06
C LEU A 96 -20.25 -24.75 2.82
N GLY A 97 -21.26 -23.91 3.08
CA GLY A 97 -22.47 -24.32 3.79
C GLY A 97 -23.41 -25.21 2.98
N THR A 98 -23.45 -25.03 1.65
CA THR A 98 -24.25 -25.84 0.71
C THR A 98 -23.60 -27.18 0.39
N THR A 99 -22.26 -27.25 0.33
CA THR A 99 -21.56 -28.54 0.10
C THR A 99 -21.61 -29.44 1.34
N LEU A 100 -21.52 -28.89 2.56
CA LEU A 100 -21.64 -29.68 3.80
C LEU A 100 -23.03 -30.29 4.00
N THR A 101 -24.11 -29.59 3.61
CA THR A 101 -25.48 -30.13 3.69
C THR A 101 -25.77 -31.17 2.61
N ALA A 102 -25.12 -31.10 1.45
CA ALA A 102 -25.24 -32.12 0.41
C ALA A 102 -24.55 -33.45 0.80
N ILE A 103 -23.36 -33.39 1.40
CA ILE A 103 -22.61 -34.58 1.83
C ILE A 103 -23.33 -35.32 2.99
N SER A 104 -24.01 -34.59 3.88
CA SER A 104 -24.78 -35.20 4.97
C SER A 104 -26.06 -35.91 4.53
N LYS A 105 -26.55 -35.67 3.30
CA LYS A 105 -27.76 -36.34 2.77
C LYS A 105 -27.45 -37.63 2.01
N ASP A 106 -26.29 -37.74 1.37
CA ASP A 106 -25.87 -38.96 0.63
C ASP A 106 -25.29 -40.06 1.51
N SER A 107 -25.10 -39.82 2.82
CA SER A 107 -24.60 -40.83 3.78
C SER A 107 -25.72 -41.47 4.62
N ALA A 108 -26.98 -41.24 4.26
CA ALA A 108 -28.16 -41.70 5.02
C ALA A 108 -29.16 -42.55 4.20
N GLU A 109 -28.76 -43.07 3.04
CA GLU A 109 -29.49 -44.12 2.31
C GLU A 109 -28.77 -45.47 2.39
#